data_AF-R6H2X3-F1
#
_entry.id   AF-R6H2X3-F1
#
_cell.length_a   1.000
_cell.length_b   1.000
_cell.length_c   1.000
_cell.angle_alpha   90.00
_cell.angle_beta   90.00
_cell.angle_gamma   90.00
#
_symmetry.space_group_name_H-M   'P 1'
#
loop_
_entity.id
_entity.type
_entity.pdbx_description
1 polymer ?
#
loop_
_entity_poly.entity_id
_entity_poly.type
_entity_poly.pdbx_seq_one_letter_code
_entity_poly.pdbx_strand_id
1 'polypeptide(L)'
;MKKIELEIETYRYQLEEYLLSIDGITDVKKEERGYNFFITVTYDETKIFIERIEKEILLYVDSLNVPVIVSFNKFEDNEVIKEIVIEDGCCEFCMKGNA
;
A
#
# COMPACT_ATOMS: atom_id res chain seq x y z
N MET A 1 -10.77 -16.29 5.22
CA MET A 1 -10.33 -15.56 4.01
C MET A 1 -10.68 -14.11 4.21
N LYS A 2 -9.68 -13.23 4.20
CA LYS A 2 -9.85 -11.79 4.48
C LYS A 2 -9.29 -10.96 3.34
N LYS A 3 -9.66 -9.67 3.34
CA LYS A 3 -9.25 -8.70 2.34
C LYS A 3 -8.74 -7.42 2.99
N ILE A 4 -7.77 -6.79 2.35
CA ILE A 4 -7.33 -5.42 2.61
C ILE A 4 -7.24 -4.70 1.27
N GLU A 5 -7.71 -3.46 1.20
CA GLU A 5 -7.51 -2.61 0.03
C GLU A 5 -6.46 -1.55 0.37
N LEU A 6 -5.58 -1.29 -0.57
CA LEU A 6 -4.57 -0.25 -0.49
C LEU A 6 -4.84 0.78 -1.58
N GLU A 7 -4.81 2.05 -1.23
CA GLU A 7 -4.83 3.15 -2.18
C GLU A 7 -3.43 3.73 -2.34
N ILE A 8 -2.99 3.91 -3.59
CA ILE A 8 -1.65 4.37 -3.96
C ILE A 8 -1.78 5.47 -5.03
N GLU A 9 -1.34 6.69 -4.73
CA GLU A 9 -1.45 7.83 -5.66
C GLU A 9 -0.38 7.83 -6.78
N THR A 10 0.71 7.08 -6.62
CA THR A 10 1.83 7.09 -7.59
C THR A 10 2.37 5.68 -7.83
N TYR A 11 1.57 4.86 -8.51
CA TYR A 11 1.94 3.49 -8.84
C TYR A 11 2.91 3.43 -10.01
N ARG A 12 4.12 2.89 -9.80
CA ARG A 12 5.11 2.72 -10.89
C ARG A 12 5.66 1.30 -11.05
N TYR A 13 5.28 0.32 -10.23
CA TYR A 13 6.01 -0.96 -10.15
C TYR A 13 5.13 -2.16 -9.81
N GLN A 14 5.63 -3.37 -10.08
CA GLN A 14 4.94 -4.68 -9.95
C GLN A 14 4.68 -5.14 -8.50
N LEU A 15 4.08 -4.29 -7.66
CA LEU A 15 3.73 -4.65 -6.27
C LEU A 15 2.83 -5.89 -6.23
N GLU A 16 1.98 -6.12 -7.24
CA GLU A 16 1.11 -7.29 -7.30
C GLU A 16 1.91 -8.59 -7.36
N GLU A 17 2.97 -8.64 -8.19
CA GLU A 17 3.83 -9.82 -8.35
C GLU A 17 4.62 -10.09 -7.07
N TYR A 18 5.12 -9.04 -6.42
CA TYR A 18 5.78 -9.16 -5.12
C TYR A 18 4.83 -9.75 -4.07
N LEU A 19 3.62 -9.19 -3.94
CA LEU A 19 2.64 -9.65 -2.97
C LEU A 19 2.17 -11.08 -3.24
N LEU A 20 1.95 -11.45 -4.50
CA LEU A 20 1.59 -12.82 -4.87
C LEU A 20 2.69 -13.85 -4.54
N SER A 21 3.94 -13.42 -4.34
CA SER A 21 5.04 -14.31 -3.95
C SER A 21 5.05 -14.67 -2.46
N ILE A 22 4.25 -13.99 -1.63
CA ILE A 22 4.23 -14.15 -0.17
C ILE A 22 3.27 -15.29 0.20
N ASP A 23 3.76 -16.28 0.95
CA ASP A 23 2.91 -17.38 1.45
C ASP A 23 1.79 -16.83 2.35
N GLY A 24 0.57 -17.31 2.13
CA GLY A 24 -0.65 -16.81 2.76
C GLY A 24 -1.39 -15.74 1.96
N ILE A 25 -0.78 -15.11 0.96
CA ILE A 25 -1.50 -14.29 -0.03
C ILE A 25 -2.03 -15.20 -1.14
N THR A 26 -3.30 -15.02 -1.50
CA THR A 26 -4.01 -15.92 -2.43
C THR A 26 -4.42 -15.25 -3.73
N ASP A 27 -4.62 -13.94 -3.72
CA ASP A 27 -5.03 -13.16 -4.88
C ASP A 27 -4.69 -11.68 -4.65
N VAL A 28 -4.28 -11.00 -5.72
CA VAL A 28 -4.00 -9.56 -5.69
C VAL A 28 -4.62 -8.96 -6.94
N LYS A 29 -5.50 -7.97 -6.75
CA LYS A 29 -6.18 -7.27 -7.83
C LYS A 29 -5.82 -5.80 -7.80
N LYS A 30 -5.56 -5.25 -8.97
CA LYS A 30 -5.34 -3.83 -9.19
C LYS A 30 -6.50 -3.24 -9.96
N GLU A 31 -6.99 -2.11 -9.48
CA GLU A 31 -7.96 -1.26 -10.15
C GLU A 31 -7.41 0.17 -10.23
N GLU A 32 -7.63 0.82 -11.36
CA GLU A 32 -7.32 2.24 -11.53
C GLU A 32 -8.63 3.04 -11.38
N ARG A 33 -8.66 3.98 -10.43
CA ARG A 33 -9.82 4.86 -10.22
C ARG A 33 -9.32 6.30 -10.22
N GLY A 34 -9.42 6.96 -11.38
CA GLY A 34 -8.91 8.32 -11.56
C GLY A 34 -7.38 8.32 -11.62
N TYR A 35 -6.73 9.15 -10.78
CA TYR A 35 -5.27 9.20 -10.66
C TYR A 35 -4.70 8.17 -9.67
N ASN A 36 -5.58 7.45 -8.96
CA ASN A 36 -5.21 6.59 -7.85
C ASN A 36 -5.35 5.10 -8.25
N PHE A 37 -4.48 4.28 -7.67
CA PHE A 37 -4.48 2.83 -7.85
C PHE A 37 -4.95 2.15 -6.58
N PHE A 38 -5.91 1.25 -6.72
CA PHE A 38 -6.49 0.48 -5.62
C PHE A 38 -6.03 -0.97 -5.76
N ILE A 39 -5.23 -1.44 -4.80
CA ILE A 39 -4.73 -2.81 -4.74
C ILE A 39 -5.54 -3.56 -3.69
N THR A 40 -6.35 -4.53 -4.09
CA THR A 40 -7.04 -5.44 -3.17
C THR A 40 -6.22 -6.72 -2.99
N VAL A 41 -5.80 -7.00 -1.77
CA VAL A 41 -5.08 -8.22 -1.39
C VAL A 41 -6.02 -9.16 -0.65
N THR A 42 -6.17 -10.38 -1.17
CA THR A 42 -6.92 -11.46 -0.50
C THR A 42 -5.95 -12.44 0.14
N TYR A 43 -6.12 -12.71 1.45
CA TYR A 43 -5.21 -13.52 2.23
C TYR A 43 -5.91 -14.54 3.15
N ASP A 44 -5.17 -15.59 3.47
CA ASP A 44 -5.53 -16.59 4.47
C ASP A 44 -5.01 -16.17 5.85
N GLU A 45 -5.91 -15.71 6.71
CA GLU A 45 -5.62 -15.25 8.07
C GLU A 45 -5.07 -16.35 8.99
N THR A 46 -5.14 -17.62 8.59
CA THR A 46 -4.50 -18.72 9.33
C THR A 46 -3.00 -18.86 9.02
N LYS A 47 -2.54 -18.23 7.93
CA LYS A 47 -1.15 -18.29 7.44
C LYS A 47 -0.40 -16.98 7.60
N ILE A 48 -1.08 -15.85 7.45
CA ILE A 48 -0.47 -14.52 7.51
C ILE A 48 -1.38 -13.51 8.19
N PHE A 49 -0.79 -12.64 9.00
CA PHE A 49 -1.49 -11.55 9.69
C PHE A 49 -1.44 -10.26 8.86
N ILE A 50 -2.46 -9.41 9.04
CA ILE A 50 -2.58 -8.15 8.30
C ILE A 50 -1.38 -7.23 8.54
N GLU A 51 -0.85 -7.19 9.78
CA GLU A 51 0.30 -6.38 10.15
C GLU A 51 1.58 -6.82 9.42
N ARG A 52 1.68 -8.12 9.09
CA ARG A 52 2.79 -8.61 8.25
C ARG A 52 2.64 -8.12 6.83
N ILE A 53 1.42 -8.17 6.27
CA ILE A 53 1.14 -7.69 4.91
C ILE A 53 1.43 -6.19 4.80
N GLU A 54 0.93 -5.38 5.74
CA GLU A 54 1.21 -3.95 5.83
C GLU A 54 2.73 -3.69 5.82
N LYS A 55 3.48 -4.38 6.68
CA LYS A 55 4.94 -4.24 6.74
C LYS A 55 5.65 -4.59 5.42
N GLU A 56 5.19 -5.62 4.71
CA GLU A 56 5.75 -6.02 3.41
C GLU A 56 5.50 -4.97 2.34
N ILE A 57 4.31 -4.34 2.32
CA ILE A 57 4.03 -3.21 1.43
C ILE A 57 4.93 -2.02 1.74
N LEU A 58 5.08 -1.65 3.02
CA LEU A 58 5.93 -0.53 3.42
C LEU A 58 7.39 -0.78 2.98
N LEU A 59 7.93 -1.98 3.24
CA LEU A 59 9.28 -2.36 2.82
C LEU A 59 9.48 -2.30 1.30
N TYR A 60 8.49 -2.78 0.54
CA TYR A 60 8.53 -2.69 -0.92
C TYR A 60 8.57 -1.24 -1.37
N VAL A 61 7.70 -0.39 -0.82
CA VAL A 61 7.63 1.04 -1.17
C VAL A 61 8.91 1.77 -0.80
N ASP A 62 9.45 1.56 0.40
CA ASP A 62 10.73 2.13 0.86
C ASP A 62 11.88 1.76 -0.08
N SER A 63 11.88 0.53 -0.62
CA SER A 63 12.93 0.06 -1.54
C SER A 63 12.95 0.79 -2.89
N LEU A 64 11.84 1.45 -3.27
CA LEU A 64 11.72 2.16 -4.55
C LEU A 64 12.41 3.53 -4.54
N ASN A 65 12.80 4.06 -3.37
CA ASN A 65 13.40 5.39 -3.21
C ASN A 65 12.61 6.53 -3.89
N VAL A 66 11.28 6.44 -3.89
CA VAL A 66 10.37 7.48 -4.43
C VAL A 66 9.33 7.85 -3.39
N PRO A 67 8.88 9.11 -3.33
CA PRO A 67 7.79 9.50 -2.45
C PRO A 67 6.50 8.83 -2.93
N VAL A 68 5.89 8.04 -2.06
CA VAL A 68 4.63 7.33 -2.33
C VAL A 68 3.71 7.51 -1.14
N ILE A 69 2.46 7.90 -1.40
CA ILE A 69 1.39 7.95 -0.40
C ILE A 69 0.65 6.62 -0.46
N VAL A 70 0.50 5.95 0.68
CA VAL A 70 -0.17 4.65 0.81
C VAL A 70 -1.22 4.73 1.92
N SER A 71 -2.47 4.44 1.57
CA SER A 71 -3.57 4.38 2.54
C SER A 71 -4.14 2.97 2.62
N PHE A 72 -4.37 2.45 3.83
CA PHE A 72 -4.88 1.10 4.03
C PHE A 72 -6.35 1.15 4.47
N ASN A 73 -7.22 0.50 3.69
CA ASN A 73 -8.60 0.31 4.07
C ASN A 73 -8.82 -1.13 4.55
N LYS A 74 -9.14 -1.27 5.85
CA LYS A 74 -9.43 -2.57 6.46
C LYS A 74 -10.93 -2.82 6.40
N PHE A 75 -11.34 -3.81 5.61
CA PHE A 75 -12.70 -4.35 5.65
C PHE A 75 -12.88 -5.25 6.88
N GLU A 76 -12.89 -4.69 8.09
CA GLU A 76 -13.62 -5.30 9.20
C GLU A 76 -15.09 -4.87 9.09
N ASP A 77 -16.02 -5.59 9.74
CA ASP A 77 -17.47 -5.27 9.77
C ASP A 77 -17.80 -3.81 10.22
N ASN A 78 -16.79 -3.01 10.57
CA ASN A 78 -16.82 -1.56 10.62
C ASN A 78 -15.67 -1.01 9.77
N GLU A 79 -15.98 -0.18 8.78
CA GLU A 79 -15.03 0.54 7.92
C GLU A 79 -14.11 1.43 8.78
N VAL A 80 -12.94 0.93 9.13
CA VAL A 80 -11.87 1.72 9.75
C VAL A 80 -10.76 1.87 8.71
N ILE A 81 -10.75 3.01 8.03
CA ILE A 81 -9.67 3.41 7.12
C ILE A 81 -8.49 3.83 7.99
N LYS A 82 -7.34 3.17 7.81
CA LYS A 82 -6.07 3.48 8.46
C LYS A 82 -5.17 4.14 7.43
N GLU A 83 -5.13 5.47 7.42
CA GLU A 83 -4.19 6.24 6.60
C GLU A 83 -2.79 6.13 7.22
N ILE A 84 -1.80 5.64 6.46
CA ILE A 84 -0.41 5.55 6.89
C ILE A 84 0.43 6.41 5.94
N VAL A 85 0.63 7.67 6.31
CA VAL A 85 1.53 8.55 5.58
C VAL A 85 2.97 8.15 5.90
N ILE A 86 3.69 7.60 4.91
CA ILE A 86 5.14 7.40 4.99
C ILE A 86 5.81 8.69 4.53
N GLU A 87 6.07 9.62 5.46
CA GLU A 87 6.98 10.73 5.19
C GLU A 87 8.41 10.26 5.47
N ASP A 88 9.18 10.03 4.40
CA ASP A 88 10.64 10.09 4.52
C ASP A 88 11.17 11.26 3.67
N GLY A 89 11.79 12.19 4.39
CA GLY A 89 11.98 13.57 3.97
C GLY A 89 13.02 13.78 2.88
N CYS A 90 12.66 14.63 1.93
CA CYS A 90 13.55 15.66 1.35
C CYS A 90 12.70 16.87 0.93
N CYS A 91 12.12 17.56 1.91
CA CYS A 91 11.44 18.84 1.74
C CYS A 91 12.43 20.02 1.78
N GLU A 92 13.59 19.92 1.11
CA GLU A 92 14.47 21.10 0.90
C GLU A 92 14.24 21.78 -0.46
N PHE A 93 13.49 21.16 -1.38
CA PHE A 93 13.16 21.77 -2.68
C PHE A 93 11.78 22.43 -2.76
N CYS A 94 10.89 22.23 -1.76
CA CYS A 94 9.54 22.81 -1.78
C CYS A 94 9.44 24.19 -1.08
N MET A 95 10.52 24.71 -0.46
CA MET A 95 10.55 26.05 0.16
C MET A 95 11.52 27.04 -0.53
N LYS A 96 11.66 26.98 -1.85
CA LYS A 96 12.23 28.11 -2.61
C LYS A 96 11.35 28.48 -3.80
N GLY A 97 10.28 29.20 -3.49
CA GLY A 97 9.42 29.78 -4.50
C GLY A 97 8.34 30.66 -3.90
N ASN A 98 8.69 31.53 -2.94
CA ASN A 98 7.95 32.74 -2.60
C ASN A 98 8.77 33.61 -1.63
N ALA A 99 9.62 34.46 -2.19
CA ALA A 99 9.99 35.78 -1.66
C ALA A 99 10.58 36.60 -2.80
#